data_AF-A0A2V6KXY5-F1
#
_entry.id   AF-A0A2V6KXY5-F1
#
_cell.length_a   1.000
_cell.length_b   1.000
_cell.length_c   1.000
_cell.angle_alpha   90.00
_cell.angle_beta   90.00
_cell.angle_gamma   90.00
#
_symmetry.space_group_name_H-M   'P 1'
#
loop_
_entity.id
_entity.type
_entity.pdbx_description
1 polymer ?
#
loop_
_entity_poly.entity_id
_entity_poly.type
_entity_poly.pdbx_seq_one_letter_code
_entity_poly.pdbx_strand_id
1 'polypeptide(L)' 'MPRNNELKKILLIGSGPIVIGQGCEFDYSGVQACKALREEGYEVVLVNSNPATIMTDPEF' A
#
# COMPACT_ATOMS: atom_id res chain seq x y z
N MET A 1 -6.67 9.77 -18.94
CA MET A 1 -6.51 8.39 -19.45
C MET A 1 -7.47 7.51 -18.67
N PRO A 2 -8.28 6.67 -19.33
CA PRO A 2 -9.15 5.74 -18.61
C PRO A 2 -8.33 4.66 -17.90
N ARG A 3 -8.97 4.00 -16.94
CA ARG A 3 -8.42 2.87 -16.20
C ARG A 3 -8.03 1.72 -17.15
N ASN A 4 -6.89 1.05 -16.86
CA ASN A 4 -6.51 -0.19 -17.55
C ASN A 4 -7.30 -1.38 -16.97
N ASN A 5 -8.21 -1.94 -17.76
CA ASN A 5 -9.07 -3.06 -17.35
C ASN A 5 -8.39 -4.43 -17.42
N GLU A 6 -7.23 -4.56 -18.05
CA GLU A 6 -6.44 -5.80 -18.09
C GLU A 6 -5.65 -6.04 -16.81
N LEU A 7 -5.29 -4.96 -16.10
CA LEU A 7 -4.61 -5.05 -14.82
C LEU A 7 -5.60 -5.49 -13.74
N LYS A 8 -5.34 -6.61 -13.08
CA LYS A 8 -6.21 -7.17 -12.03
C LYS A 8 -5.57 -7.17 -10.65
N LYS A 9 -4.25 -7.39 -10.58
CA LYS A 9 -3.49 -7.53 -9.34
C LYS A 9 -2.30 -6.58 -9.33
N ILE A 10 -2.07 -5.92 -8.19
CA ILE A 10 -1.00 -4.95 -7.99
C ILE A 10 -0.20 -5.36 -6.75
N LEU A 11 1.13 -5.46 -6.91
CA LEU A 11 2.05 -5.57 -5.78
C LEU A 11 2.44 -4.16 -5.32
N LEU A 12 2.10 -3.81 -4.09
CA LEU A 12 2.54 -2.58 -3.43
C LEU A 12 3.77 -2.88 -2.55
N ILE A 13 4.86 -2.16 -2.77
CA ILE A 13 6.10 -2.30 -2.00
C ILE A 13 6.14 -1.18 -0.95
N GLY A 14 6.10 -1.56 0.32
CA GLY A 14 6.27 -0.64 1.44
C GLY A 14 7.72 -0.22 1.63
N SER A 15 7.92 0.83 2.43
CA SER A 15 9.23 1.44 2.68
C SER A 15 10.14 0.66 3.64
N GLY A 16 9.58 -0.30 4.39
CA GLY A 16 10.30 -0.99 5.45
C GLY A 16 10.33 -0.20 6.77
N PRO A 17 11.29 -0.49 7.67
CA PRO A 17 11.42 0.18 8.96
C PRO A 17 11.62 1.68 8.84
N ILE A 18 11.13 2.43 9.82
CA ILE A 18 11.35 3.87 9.91
C ILE A 18 12.84 4.16 10.14
N VAL A 19 13.38 5.09 9.35
CA VAL A 19 14.73 5.63 9.50
C VAL A 19 14.74 7.16 9.35
N ILE A 20 15.80 7.83 9.78
CA ILE A 20 15.94 9.27 9.56
C ILE A 20 15.92 9.55 8.04
N GLY A 21 15.01 10.42 7.60
CA GLY A 21 14.78 10.72 6.19
C GLY A 21 13.78 9.80 5.49
N GLN A 22 13.25 8.79 6.18
CA GLN A 22 12.17 7.92 5.71
C GLN A 22 11.25 7.56 6.89
N GLY A 23 10.33 8.46 7.19
CA GLY A 23 9.45 8.42 8.35
C GLY A 23 8.12 7.70 8.12
N CYS A 24 7.11 8.13 8.88
CA CYS A 24 5.75 7.58 8.83
C CYS A 24 4.96 7.98 7.58
N GLU A 25 5.46 8.92 6.77
CA GLU A 25 4.82 9.38 5.54
C GLU A 25 4.51 8.23 4.58
N PHE A 26 5.33 7.17 4.59
CA PHE A 26 5.13 6.01 3.72
C PHE A 26 4.08 5.03 4.22
N ASP A 27 3.82 4.96 5.52
CA ASP A 27 2.65 4.23 6.03
C ASP A 27 1.38 4.98 5.63
N TYR A 28 1.36 6.30 5.82
CA TYR A 28 0.24 7.15 5.40
C TYR A 28 -0.06 7.04 3.90
N SER A 29 0.97 7.18 3.04
CA SER A 29 0.81 7.05 1.59
C SER A 29 0.47 5.61 1.17
N GLY A 30 1.07 4.61 1.81
CA GLY A 30 0.79 3.19 1.55
C GLY A 30 -0.66 2.81 1.87
N VAL A 31 -1.18 3.28 3.00
CA VAL A 31 -2.60 3.14 3.38
C VAL A 31 -3.52 3.75 2.32
N GLN A 32 -3.21 4.98 1.86
CA GLN A 32 -4.01 5.63 0.83
C GLN A 32 -3.98 4.86 -0.49
N ALA A 33 -2.82 4.35 -0.89
CA ALA A 33 -2.68 3.53 -2.08
C ALA A 33 -3.48 2.23 -1.98
N CYS A 34 -3.40 1.51 -0.85
CA CYS A 34 -4.20 0.31 -0.60
C CYS A 34 -5.70 0.61 -0.72
N LYS A 35 -6.17 1.68 -0.08
CA LYS A 35 -7.59 2.11 -0.15
C LYS A 35 -8.02 2.42 -1.58
N ALA A 36 -7.32 3.32 -2.25
CA ALA A 36 -7.68 3.77 -3.60
C ALA A 36 -7.70 2.60 -4.60
N LEU A 37 -6.71 1.70 -4.54
CA LEU A 37 -6.64 0.55 -5.43
C LEU A 37 -7.74 -0.49 -5.14
N ARG A 38 -8.06 -0.73 -3.86
CA ARG A 38 -9.17 -1.62 -3.47
C ARG A 38 -10.54 -1.03 -3.83
N GLU A 39 -10.75 0.28 -3.68
CA GLU A 39 -11.98 0.99 -4.09
C GLU A 39 -12.20 0.92 -5.61
N GLU A 40 -11.11 0.98 -6.37
CA GLU A 40 -11.14 0.68 -7.80
C GLU A 40 -11.32 -0.83 -8.07
N GLY A 41 -11.27 -1.72 -7.09
CA GLY A 41 -11.49 -3.17 -7.30
C GLY A 41 -10.29 -3.88 -7.92
N TYR A 42 -9.07 -3.40 -7.67
CA TYR A 42 -7.86 -4.18 -7.89
C TYR A 42 -7.62 -5.12 -6.70
N GLU A 43 -7.07 -6.30 -6.97
CA GLU A 43 -6.47 -7.12 -5.93
C GLU A 43 -5.11 -6.50 -5.54
N VAL A 44 -4.94 -6.15 -4.27
CA VAL A 44 -3.69 -5.56 -3.77
C VAL A 44 -2.96 -6.58 -2.91
N VAL A 45 -1.72 -6.89 -3.29
CA VAL A 45 -0.77 -7.63 -2.46
C VAL A 45 0.24 -6.62 -1.95
N LEU A 46 0.44 -6.53 -0.63
CA LEU A 46 1.38 -5.60 -0.02
C LEU A 46 2.52 -6.37 0.64
N VAL A 47 3.75 -5.89 0.47
CA VAL A 47 4.91 -6.34 1.25
C VAL A 47 5.53 -5.15 1.97
N ASN A 48 5.63 -5.28 3.29
CA ASN A 48 6.33 -4.33 4.13
C ASN A 48 6.88 -5.07 5.35
N SER A 49 8.16 -4.87 5.65
CA SER A 49 8.81 -5.52 6.79
C SER A 49 8.62 -4.79 8.10
N ASN A 50 8.07 -3.57 8.09
CA ASN A 50 7.73 -2.85 9.30
C ASN A 50 6.35 -3.29 9.83
N PRO A 51 6.28 -4.00 10.97
CA PRO A 51 5.02 -4.49 11.50
C PRO A 51 4.17 -3.40 12.17
N ALA A 52 4.76 -2.23 12.45
CA ALA A 52 4.09 -1.11 13.10
C ALA A 52 3.49 -0.14 12.09
N THR A 53 2.79 -0.67 11.07
CA THR A 53 2.16 0.13 10.01
C THR A 53 0.71 -0.25 9.83
N ILE A 54 -0.17 0.74 9.63
CA ILE A 54 -1.58 0.47 9.32
C ILE A 54 -1.71 -0.20 7.95
N MET A 55 -0.82 0.08 7.00
CA MET A 55 -0.89 -0.55 5.67
C MET A 55 -0.69 -2.08 5.69
N THR A 56 -0.16 -2.65 6.77
CA THR A 56 -0.02 -4.11 6.96
C THR A 56 -1.11 -4.74 7.82
N ASP A 57 -2.06 -3.95 8.32
CA ASP A 57 -3.14 -4.46 9.16
C ASP A 57 -4.12 -5.32 8.34
N PRO A 58 -4.38 -6.58 8.73
CA PRO A 58 -5.36 -7.44 8.05
C PRO A 58 -6.81 -7.03 8.30
N GLU A 59 -7.10 -6.26 9.35
CA GLU A 59 -8.45 -5.84 9.73
C GLU A 59 -8.88 -4.49 9.08
N PHE A 60 -7.99 -3.90 8.29
CA PHE A 60 -8.16 -2.59 7.65
C PHE A 60 -8.17 -2.65 6.12
#